data_AF-A0A960QML8-F1
#
_entry.id   AF-A0A960QML8-F1
#
_cell.length_a   1.000
_cell.length_b   1.000
_cell.length_c   1.000
_cell.angle_alpha   90.00
_cell.angle_beta   90.00
_cell.angle_gamma   90.00
#
_symmetry.space_group_name_H-M   'P 1'
#
loop_
_entity.id
_entity.type
_entity.pdbx_description
1 polymer ?
#
loop_
_entity_poly.entity_id
_entity_poly.type
_entity_poly.pdbx_seq_one_letter_code
_entity_poly.pdbx_strand_id
1 'polypeptide(L)'
;MSVNHNHKKGKCEVCQKEFPYRKLFPIRLMRPTVLDTALQNLPEMNLNGYVCQEDLRILRTNHIASILEKDKGAISQFEEEVLESFKNQDLVVENVNKKFEKRLSIGERLADLIAKFGGSWKFILIFLAVIVAWMIINTFFFTKEGFDPYPFILLNLVLSCLAAIQAPVIMMSQNRQAEKERMRANEDYITNLKAELEIQQLHSKLDLFMKRHWETMLDLQQIQIELAEDLLKHKHPKKE
;
A
#
# COMPACT_ATOMS: atom_id res chain seq x y z
N MET A 1 -75.04 19.67 -20.43
CA MET A 1 -74.94 19.73 -18.96
C MET A 1 -73.47 19.53 -18.58
N SER A 2 -72.77 20.63 -18.30
CA SER A 2 -71.36 20.62 -17.92
C SER A 2 -71.20 20.11 -16.50
N VAL A 3 -70.55 18.95 -16.31
CA VAL A 3 -70.25 18.40 -14.99
C VAL A 3 -69.00 19.09 -14.46
N ASN A 4 -69.19 19.82 -13.37
CA ASN A 4 -68.24 20.69 -12.71
C ASN A 4 -67.18 19.87 -11.95
N HIS A 5 -66.06 19.52 -12.61
CA HIS A 5 -64.91 18.87 -11.95
C HIS A 5 -64.03 19.94 -11.27
N ASN A 6 -64.50 20.57 -10.20
CA ASN A 6 -63.68 21.55 -9.48
C ASN A 6 -63.63 21.25 -7.98
N HIS A 7 -62.40 21.20 -7.46
CA HIS A 7 -62.01 21.31 -6.05
C HIS A 7 -62.10 20.07 -5.13
N LYS A 8 -61.57 18.90 -5.52
CA LYS A 8 -61.06 17.98 -4.50
C LYS A 8 -59.75 18.55 -3.94
N LYS A 9 -59.71 18.82 -2.63
CA LYS A 9 -58.51 19.19 -1.87
C LYS A 9 -58.05 17.97 -1.06
N GLY A 10 -56.75 17.82 -0.89
CA GLY A 10 -56.15 16.82 -0.01
C GLY A 10 -55.24 17.48 1.01
N LYS A 11 -54.97 16.79 2.11
CA LYS A 11 -54.08 17.27 3.17
C LYS A 11 -52.67 16.73 2.92
N CYS A 12 -51.67 17.58 3.11
CA CYS A 12 -50.28 17.15 3.09
C CYS A 12 -49.90 16.53 4.45
N GLU A 13 -49.26 15.36 4.44
CA GLU A 13 -48.84 14.69 5.69
C GLU A 13 -47.71 15.42 6.43
N VAL A 14 -46.89 16.20 5.72
CA VAL A 14 -45.74 16.92 6.28
C VAL A 14 -46.15 18.27 6.89
N CYS A 15 -46.74 19.17 6.10
CA CYS A 15 -47.14 20.49 6.61
C CYS A 15 -48.59 20.57 7.11
N GLN A 16 -49.39 19.50 7.00
CA GLN A 16 -50.79 19.43 7.44
C GLN A 16 -51.73 20.48 6.80
N LYS A 17 -51.29 21.17 5.73
CA LYS A 17 -52.09 22.15 4.98
C LYS A 17 -52.87 21.48 3.85
N GLU A 18 -54.00 22.08 3.47
CA GLU A 18 -54.81 21.63 2.35
C GLU A 18 -54.30 22.20 1.02
N PHE A 19 -54.13 21.32 0.03
CA PHE A 19 -53.74 21.69 -1.32
C PHE A 19 -54.69 21.10 -2.36
N PRO A 20 -54.80 21.73 -3.55
CA PRO A 20 -55.45 21.09 -4.69
C PRO A 20 -54.71 19.80 -5.05
N TYR A 21 -55.42 18.73 -5.42
CA TYR A 21 -54.81 17.45 -5.82
C TYR A 21 -53.71 17.58 -6.90
N ARG A 22 -53.75 18.60 -7.78
CA ARG A 22 -52.68 18.87 -8.77
C ARG A 22 -51.31 19.20 -8.13
N LYS A 23 -51.28 19.70 -6.88
CA LYS A 23 -50.06 20.07 -6.15
C LYS A 23 -49.63 19.02 -5.12
N LEU A 24 -50.35 17.90 -5.05
CA LEU A 24 -50.12 16.81 -4.11
C LEU A 24 -49.48 15.64 -4.83
N PHE A 25 -48.42 15.11 -4.26
CA PHE A 25 -47.69 13.95 -4.74
C PHE A 25 -47.99 12.75 -3.83
N PRO A 26 -48.46 11.62 -4.36
CA PRO A 26 -48.75 10.44 -3.56
C PRO A 26 -47.45 9.81 -3.01
N ILE A 27 -47.40 9.56 -1.70
CA ILE A 27 -46.20 9.04 -1.02
C ILE A 27 -45.77 7.68 -1.59
N ARG A 28 -46.72 6.85 -2.04
CA ARG A 28 -46.45 5.55 -2.65
C ARG A 28 -45.59 5.61 -3.93
N LEU A 29 -45.60 6.74 -4.64
CA LEU A 29 -44.76 6.94 -5.84
C LEU A 29 -43.42 7.60 -5.51
N MET A 30 -43.13 7.88 -4.24
CA MET A 30 -41.86 8.44 -3.80
C MET A 30 -40.78 7.36 -3.89
N ARG A 31 -39.54 7.76 -4.25
CA ARG A 31 -38.39 6.85 -4.20
C ARG A 31 -38.23 6.26 -2.80
N PRO A 32 -37.94 4.95 -2.68
CA PRO A 32 -37.71 4.28 -1.40
C PRO A 32 -36.63 4.96 -0.56
N THR A 33 -35.53 5.39 -1.18
CA THR A 33 -34.39 6.04 -0.48
C THR A 33 -34.75 7.38 0.17
N VAL A 34 -35.56 8.20 -0.53
CA VAL A 34 -36.10 9.46 0.00
C VAL A 34 -37.13 9.18 1.09
N LEU A 35 -37.97 8.16 0.90
CA LEU A 35 -38.98 7.74 1.86
C LEU A 35 -38.35 7.24 3.17
N ASP A 36 -37.31 6.41 3.10
CA ASP A 36 -36.59 5.90 4.28
C ASP A 36 -35.97 7.04 5.08
N THR A 37 -35.40 8.03 4.40
CA THR A 37 -34.81 9.21 5.05
C THR A 37 -35.89 10.14 5.62
N ALA A 38 -37.04 10.23 4.95
CA ALA A 38 -38.19 10.98 5.46
C ALA A 38 -38.77 10.32 6.72
N LEU A 39 -38.90 8.99 6.74
CA LEU A 39 -39.40 8.21 7.88
C LEU A 39 -38.47 8.27 9.10
N GLN A 40 -37.15 8.37 8.90
CA GLN A 40 -36.20 8.60 9.98
C GLN A 40 -36.44 9.93 10.71
N ASN A 41 -36.92 10.96 10.00
CA ASN A 41 -37.19 12.28 10.55
C ASN A 41 -38.67 12.48 10.96
N LEU A 42 -39.60 11.71 10.37
CA LEU A 42 -41.05 11.77 10.59
C LEU A 42 -41.64 10.35 10.68
N PRO A 43 -41.57 9.69 11.85
CA PRO A 43 -41.96 8.29 12.02
C PRO A 43 -43.48 8.02 11.91
N GLU A 44 -44.34 9.03 12.05
CA GLU A 44 -45.81 8.88 11.99
C GLU A 44 -46.42 9.12 10.59
N MET A 45 -45.60 9.18 9.53
CA MET A 45 -46.09 9.44 8.18
C MET A 45 -46.94 8.29 7.61
N ASN A 46 -48.15 8.59 7.14
CA ASN A 46 -49.00 7.60 6.47
C ASN A 46 -48.52 7.33 5.04
N LEU A 47 -48.11 6.07 4.76
CA LEU A 47 -47.61 5.60 3.46
C LEU A 47 -48.61 5.73 2.30
N ASN A 48 -49.91 5.82 2.60
CA ASN A 48 -50.97 6.03 1.61
C ASN A 48 -51.39 7.50 1.46
N GLY A 49 -50.72 8.42 2.16
CA GLY A 49 -51.01 9.85 2.14
C GLY A 49 -50.40 10.59 0.95
N TYR A 50 -50.46 11.93 1.03
CA TYR A 50 -49.95 12.83 0.01
C TYR A 50 -48.99 13.87 0.61
N VAL A 51 -48.00 14.30 -0.18
CA VAL A 51 -47.04 15.35 0.19
C VAL A 51 -47.14 16.50 -0.81
N CYS A 52 -47.08 17.75 -0.35
CA CYS A 52 -47.10 18.89 -1.26
C CYS A 52 -45.74 19.04 -1.99
N GLN A 53 -45.72 19.66 -3.16
CA GLN A 53 -44.48 19.83 -3.93
C GLN A 53 -43.37 20.59 -3.19
N GLU A 54 -43.73 21.56 -2.35
CA GLU A 54 -42.76 22.35 -1.57
C GLU A 54 -42.04 21.46 -0.53
N ASP A 55 -42.82 20.69 0.22
CA ASP A 55 -42.29 19.76 1.24
C ASP A 55 -41.55 18.59 0.60
N LEU A 56 -42.01 18.09 -0.55
CA LEU A 56 -41.30 17.07 -1.33
C LEU A 56 -39.90 17.54 -1.74
N ARG A 57 -39.78 18.82 -2.16
CA ARG A 57 -38.49 19.42 -2.50
C ARG A 57 -37.57 19.53 -1.29
N ILE A 58 -38.12 19.89 -0.12
CA ILE A 58 -37.36 19.96 1.14
C ILE A 58 -36.86 18.57 1.54
N LEU A 59 -37.73 17.55 1.51
CA LEU A 59 -37.37 16.16 1.81
C LEU A 59 -36.27 15.64 0.90
N ARG A 60 -36.36 15.89 -0.42
CA ARG A 60 -35.30 15.53 -1.38
C ARG A 60 -33.98 16.24 -1.08
N THR A 61 -34.02 17.54 -0.76
CA THR A 61 -32.81 18.33 -0.47
C THR A 61 -32.14 17.84 0.82
N ASN A 62 -32.91 17.57 1.87
CA ASN A 62 -32.41 17.01 3.12
C ASN A 62 -31.82 15.61 2.92
N HIS A 63 -32.44 14.79 2.07
CA HIS A 63 -31.88 13.49 1.70
C HIS A 63 -30.52 13.62 0.98
N ILE A 64 -30.40 14.52 0.00
CA ILE A 64 -29.11 14.80 -0.67
C ILE A 64 -28.06 15.26 0.34
N ALA A 65 -28.40 16.18 1.24
CA ALA A 65 -27.49 16.65 2.29
C ALA A 65 -27.01 15.50 3.20
N SER A 66 -27.93 14.60 3.58
CA SER A 66 -27.60 13.42 4.41
C SER A 66 -26.68 12.42 3.70
N ILE A 67 -26.80 12.27 2.38
CA ILE A 67 -25.90 11.44 1.57
C ILE A 67 -24.49 12.05 1.56
N LEU A 68 -24.39 13.36 1.29
CA LEU A 68 -23.11 14.07 1.24
C LEU A 68 -22.35 14.04 2.58
N GLU A 69 -23.05 14.16 3.70
CA GLU A 69 -22.43 14.04 5.04
C GLU A 69 -21.91 12.61 5.30
N LYS A 70 -22.67 11.58 4.93
CA LYS A 70 -22.24 10.18 5.05
C LYS A 70 -21.02 9.87 4.19
N ASP A 71 -21.00 10.33 2.94
CA ASP A 71 -19.87 10.13 2.01
C ASP A 71 -18.59 10.82 2.52
N LYS A 72 -18.71 12.06 3.00
CA LYS A 72 -17.57 12.80 3.57
C LYS A 72 -16.98 12.10 4.81
N GLY A 73 -17.84 11.56 5.67
CA GLY A 73 -17.42 10.77 6.82
C GLY A 73 -16.71 9.48 6.43
N ALA A 74 -17.25 8.75 5.44
CA ALA A 74 -16.66 7.49 4.96
C ALA A 74 -15.27 7.68 4.33
N ILE A 75 -15.05 8.77 3.58
CA ILE A 75 -13.74 9.11 3.01
C ILE A 75 -12.72 9.37 4.11
N SER A 76 -13.09 10.17 5.12
CA SER A 76 -12.18 10.54 6.22
C SER A 76 -11.77 9.30 7.03
N GLN A 77 -12.70 8.37 7.28
CA GLN A 77 -12.42 7.11 7.97
C GLN A 77 -11.46 6.21 7.18
N PHE A 78 -11.63 6.14 5.86
CA PHE A 78 -10.75 5.37 4.99
C PHE A 78 -9.32 5.95 4.97
N GLU A 79 -9.18 7.28 4.90
CA GLU A 79 -7.88 7.95 4.98
C GLU A 79 -7.17 7.65 6.32
N GLU A 80 -7.91 7.68 7.43
CA GLU A 80 -7.37 7.38 8.76
C GLU A 80 -6.96 5.91 8.91
N GLU A 81 -7.77 4.97 8.42
CA GLU A 81 -7.45 3.53 8.41
C GLU A 81 -6.18 3.24 7.58
N VAL A 82 -6.03 3.88 6.43
CA VAL A 82 -4.85 3.75 5.57
C VAL A 82 -3.61 4.32 6.27
N LEU A 83 -3.71 5.50 6.88
CA LEU A 83 -2.60 6.13 7.62
C LEU A 83 -2.16 5.28 8.82
N GLU A 84 -3.10 4.70 9.56
CA GLU A 84 -2.80 3.83 10.70
C GLU A 84 -2.11 2.53 10.25
N SER A 85 -2.51 1.95 9.12
CA SER A 85 -1.86 0.78 8.53
C SER A 85 -0.39 1.05 8.21
N PHE A 86 -0.07 2.20 7.59
CA PHE A 86 1.32 2.56 7.25
C PHE A 86 2.19 2.74 8.51
N LYS A 87 1.67 3.41 9.54
CA LYS A 87 2.44 3.72 10.76
C LYS A 87 2.88 2.46 11.52
N ASN A 88 2.08 1.39 11.47
CA ASN A 88 2.40 0.12 12.14
C ASN A 88 3.39 -0.76 11.36
N GLN A 89 3.65 -0.49 10.08
CA GLN A 89 4.47 -1.33 9.21
C GLN A 89 5.97 -0.99 9.21
N ASP A 90 6.37 0.23 9.55
CA ASP A 90 7.78 0.70 9.48
C ASP A 90 8.75 0.02 10.48
N LEU A 91 8.25 -0.79 11.42
CA LEU A 91 9.06 -1.33 12.54
C LEU A 91 9.70 -2.70 12.29
N VAL A 92 9.51 -3.34 11.13
CA VAL A 92 9.88 -4.76 10.91
C VAL A 92 11.01 -4.94 9.88
N VAL A 93 12.04 -4.08 9.91
CA VAL A 93 13.30 -4.37 9.20
C VAL A 93 14.33 -4.84 10.21
N GLU A 94 14.22 -6.10 10.60
CA GLU A 94 15.21 -6.73 11.47
C GLU A 94 16.53 -6.89 10.68
N ASN A 95 17.63 -6.32 11.19
CA ASN A 95 18.90 -6.29 10.45
C ASN A 95 19.52 -7.69 10.38
N VAL A 96 19.33 -8.35 9.24
CA VAL A 96 19.91 -9.61 8.78
C VAL A 96 21.35 -9.83 9.24
N ASN A 97 22.18 -8.78 9.16
CA ASN A 97 23.59 -8.87 9.50
C ASN A 97 23.81 -9.20 10.98
N LYS A 98 22.96 -8.67 11.87
CA LYS A 98 23.07 -8.93 13.31
C LYS A 98 22.70 -10.37 13.68
N LYS A 99 21.78 -11.01 12.94
CA LYS A 99 21.46 -12.44 13.13
C LYS A 99 22.63 -13.32 12.68
N PHE A 100 23.27 -12.98 11.56
CA PHE A 100 24.38 -13.75 11.01
C PHE A 100 25.64 -13.68 11.89
N GLU A 101 26.01 -12.49 12.38
CA GLU A 101 27.24 -12.33 13.17
C GLU A 101 27.24 -13.06 14.51
N LYS A 102 26.06 -13.29 15.10
CA LYS A 102 25.90 -14.03 16.35
C LYS A 102 26.22 -15.52 16.22
N ARG A 103 26.27 -16.07 15.00
CA ARG A 103 26.50 -17.51 14.75
C ARG A 103 27.95 -17.85 14.38
N LEU A 104 28.84 -16.87 14.24
CA LEU A 104 30.21 -17.11 13.76
C LEU A 104 31.14 -17.63 14.87
N SER A 105 31.79 -18.76 14.61
CA SER A 105 32.87 -19.29 15.45
C SER A 105 34.16 -18.47 15.33
N ILE A 106 35.08 -18.68 16.27
CA ILE A 106 36.38 -17.95 16.32
C ILE A 106 37.21 -18.23 15.06
N GLY A 107 37.26 -19.48 14.59
CA GLY A 107 37.99 -19.87 13.39
C GLY A 107 37.43 -19.22 12.12
N GLU A 108 36.11 -19.11 12.03
CA GLU A 108 35.43 -18.45 10.90
C GLU A 108 35.71 -16.95 10.85
N ARG A 109 35.74 -16.28 12.02
CA ARG A 109 36.12 -14.86 12.11
C ARG A 109 37.56 -14.62 11.66
N LEU A 110 38.49 -15.50 12.05
CA LEU A 110 39.89 -15.40 11.64
C LEU A 110 40.05 -15.63 10.13
N ALA A 111 39.37 -16.63 9.58
CA ALA A 111 39.35 -16.89 8.14
C ALA A 111 38.81 -15.70 7.33
N ASP A 112 37.75 -15.03 7.80
CA ASP A 112 37.25 -13.81 7.16
C ASP A 112 38.25 -12.65 7.22
N LEU A 113 38.97 -12.52 8.33
CA LEU A 113 40.01 -11.49 8.46
C LEU A 113 41.15 -11.75 7.46
N ILE A 114 41.60 -12.99 7.35
CA ILE A 114 42.65 -13.42 6.42
C ILE A 114 42.20 -13.24 4.98
N ALA A 115 40.97 -13.61 4.62
CA ALA A 115 40.43 -13.44 3.28
C ALA A 115 40.31 -11.95 2.89
N LYS A 116 39.83 -11.10 3.80
CA LYS A 116 39.73 -9.64 3.58
C LYS A 116 41.12 -9.00 3.43
N PHE A 117 42.09 -9.43 4.22
CA PHE A 117 43.46 -8.92 4.14
C PHE A 117 44.17 -9.39 2.87
N GLY A 118 44.03 -10.67 2.52
CA GLY A 118 44.59 -11.28 1.32
C GLY A 118 44.02 -10.74 0.00
N GLY A 119 42.81 -10.17 0.03
CA GLY A 119 42.18 -9.50 -1.13
C GLY A 119 42.65 -8.06 -1.38
N SER A 120 43.56 -7.51 -0.57
CA SER A 120 44.02 -6.12 -0.71
C SER A 120 45.19 -5.98 -1.68
N TRP A 121 45.15 -4.98 -2.55
CA TRP A 121 46.27 -4.60 -3.42
C TRP A 121 47.56 -4.27 -2.65
N LYS A 122 47.43 -3.72 -1.43
CA LYS A 122 48.59 -3.42 -0.58
C LYS A 122 49.30 -4.68 -0.10
N PHE A 123 48.54 -5.74 0.18
CA PHE A 123 49.11 -7.04 0.60
C PHE A 123 49.93 -7.66 -0.53
N ILE A 124 49.41 -7.65 -1.76
CA ILE A 124 50.10 -8.18 -2.95
C ILE A 124 51.46 -7.49 -3.15
N LEU A 125 51.50 -6.16 -3.03
CA LEU A 125 52.73 -5.38 -3.19
C LEU A 125 53.77 -5.66 -2.10
N ILE A 126 53.34 -5.74 -0.83
CA ILE A 126 54.23 -6.08 0.29
C ILE A 126 54.77 -7.51 0.13
N PHE A 127 53.91 -8.46 -0.23
CA PHE A 127 54.29 -9.85 -0.44
C PHE A 127 55.33 -9.99 -1.55
N LEU A 128 55.13 -9.30 -2.68
CA LEU A 128 56.11 -9.24 -3.77
C LEU A 128 57.44 -8.63 -3.32
N ALA A 129 57.40 -7.53 -2.55
CA ALA A 129 58.61 -6.88 -2.04
C ALA A 129 59.41 -7.80 -1.11
N VAL A 130 58.74 -8.59 -0.26
CA VAL A 130 59.39 -9.58 0.62
C VAL A 130 60.07 -10.68 -0.20
N ILE A 131 59.41 -11.19 -1.25
CA ILE A 131 60.00 -12.21 -2.15
C ILE A 131 61.26 -11.65 -2.83
N VAL A 132 61.19 -10.43 -3.37
CA VAL A 132 62.34 -9.77 -4.01
C VAL A 132 63.47 -9.52 -3.02
N ALA A 133 63.16 -9.03 -1.81
CA ALA A 133 64.14 -8.83 -0.76
C ALA A 133 64.84 -10.15 -0.38
N TRP A 134 64.08 -11.25 -0.24
CA TRP A 134 64.63 -12.57 0.05
C TRP A 134 65.62 -13.05 -1.02
N MET A 135 65.27 -12.88 -2.30
CA MET A 135 66.14 -13.23 -3.44
C MET A 135 67.43 -12.39 -3.43
N ILE A 136 67.33 -11.08 -3.20
CA ILE A 136 68.49 -10.17 -3.14
C ILE A 136 69.43 -10.56 -2.00
N ILE A 137 68.90 -10.79 -0.80
CA ILE A 137 69.70 -11.16 0.38
C ILE A 137 70.43 -12.49 0.14
N ASN A 138 69.72 -13.53 -0.33
CA ASN A 138 70.34 -14.84 -0.53
C ASN A 138 71.35 -14.86 -1.70
N THR A 139 71.16 -14.01 -2.72
CA THR A 139 72.06 -13.97 -3.89
C THR A 139 73.32 -13.14 -3.63
N PHE A 140 73.20 -11.97 -2.99
CA PHE A 140 74.31 -11.04 -2.82
C PHE A 140 75.05 -11.18 -1.49
N PHE A 141 74.37 -11.51 -0.38
CA PHE A 141 75.00 -11.55 0.94
C PHE A 141 75.60 -12.90 1.31
N PHE A 142 75.06 -14.03 0.80
CA PHE A 142 75.54 -15.37 1.15
C PHE A 142 76.13 -16.11 -0.05
N THR A 143 77.32 -15.68 -0.48
CA THR A 143 77.95 -16.15 -1.74
C THR A 143 78.74 -17.47 -1.62
N LYS A 144 79.00 -17.97 -0.41
CA LYS A 144 79.81 -19.20 -0.19
C LYS A 144 79.03 -20.39 0.36
N GLU A 145 78.06 -20.15 1.24
CA GLU A 145 77.11 -21.15 1.76
C GLU A 145 75.76 -20.45 1.94
N GLY A 146 75.04 -20.24 0.82
CA GLY A 146 73.71 -19.64 0.81
C GLY A 146 72.73 -20.42 1.67
N PHE A 147 71.96 -19.73 2.51
CA PHE A 147 70.84 -20.35 3.24
C PHE A 147 69.79 -20.91 2.27
N ASP A 148 69.54 -20.20 1.16
CA ASP A 148 68.70 -20.66 0.04
C ASP A 148 69.33 -20.25 -1.31
N PRO A 149 70.33 -20.99 -1.83
CA PRO A 149 71.00 -20.68 -3.09
C PRO A 149 70.04 -20.83 -4.28
N TYR A 150 70.31 -20.11 -5.37
CA TYR A 150 69.60 -20.30 -6.64
C TYR A 150 69.63 -21.80 -7.02
N PRO A 151 68.50 -22.49 -7.19
CA PRO A 151 67.16 -22.02 -7.62
C PRO A 151 66.08 -21.77 -6.53
N PHE A 152 66.46 -21.44 -5.29
CA PHE A 152 65.56 -21.09 -4.16
C PHE A 152 64.53 -22.17 -3.77
N ILE A 153 65.02 -23.35 -3.38
CA ILE A 153 64.15 -24.50 -3.05
C ILE A 153 63.31 -24.25 -1.80
N LEU A 154 63.85 -23.55 -0.79
CA LEU A 154 63.18 -23.32 0.48
C LEU A 154 62.07 -22.29 0.31
N LEU A 155 62.35 -21.20 -0.40
CA LEU A 155 61.32 -20.22 -0.78
C LEU A 155 60.17 -20.89 -1.55
N ASN A 156 60.48 -21.74 -2.53
CA ASN A 156 59.46 -22.44 -3.31
C ASN A 156 58.62 -23.40 -2.45
N LEU A 157 59.23 -24.11 -1.49
CA LEU A 157 58.52 -24.98 -0.56
C LEU A 157 57.54 -24.18 0.32
N VAL A 158 57.99 -23.05 0.86
CA VAL A 158 57.17 -22.17 1.71
C VAL A 158 56.00 -21.58 0.91
N LEU A 159 56.25 -21.05 -0.29
CA LEU A 159 55.19 -20.49 -1.15
C LEU A 159 54.15 -21.56 -1.54
N SER A 160 54.59 -22.79 -1.83
CA SER A 160 53.69 -23.89 -2.16
C SER A 160 52.83 -24.29 -0.96
N CYS A 161 53.40 -24.35 0.24
CA CYS A 161 52.66 -24.63 1.48
C CYS A 161 51.63 -23.52 1.79
N LEU A 162 52.02 -22.26 1.63
CA LEU A 162 51.13 -21.11 1.82
C LEU A 162 49.96 -21.16 0.83
N ALA A 163 50.22 -21.39 -0.46
CA ALA A 163 49.19 -21.50 -1.48
C ALA A 163 48.22 -22.66 -1.20
N ALA A 164 48.72 -23.82 -0.75
CA ALA A 164 47.91 -24.98 -0.41
C ALA A 164 46.93 -24.71 0.73
N ILE A 165 47.34 -23.95 1.76
CA ILE A 165 46.45 -23.55 2.87
C ILE A 165 45.51 -22.42 2.46
N GLN A 166 45.97 -21.52 1.56
CA GLN A 166 45.20 -20.36 1.14
C GLN A 166 43.94 -20.73 0.36
N ALA A 167 43.99 -21.72 -0.54
CA ALA A 167 42.84 -22.10 -1.37
C ALA A 167 41.61 -22.56 -0.55
N PRO A 168 41.73 -23.46 0.44
CA PRO A 168 40.62 -23.82 1.34
C PRO A 168 40.12 -22.64 2.17
N VAL A 169 40.99 -21.76 2.67
CA VAL A 169 40.56 -20.58 3.46
C VAL A 169 39.75 -19.62 2.60
N ILE A 170 40.19 -19.36 1.36
CA ILE A 170 39.44 -18.56 0.39
C ILE A 170 38.09 -19.22 0.10
N MET A 171 38.07 -20.53 -0.18
CA MET A 171 36.84 -21.27 -0.48
C MET A 171 35.86 -21.26 0.71
N MET A 172 36.35 -21.38 1.94
CA MET A 172 35.53 -21.27 3.15
C MET A 172 34.93 -19.86 3.32
N SER A 173 35.71 -18.81 3.05
CA SER A 173 35.18 -17.43 3.09
C SER A 173 34.17 -17.18 1.97
N GLN A 174 34.41 -17.70 0.76
CA GLN A 174 33.47 -17.62 -0.37
C GLN A 174 32.16 -18.34 -0.09
N ASN A 175 32.21 -19.59 0.40
CA ASN A 175 31.02 -20.35 0.74
C ASN A 175 30.18 -19.63 1.81
N ARG A 176 30.85 -18.99 2.79
CA ARG A 176 30.18 -18.16 3.80
C ARG A 176 29.57 -16.89 3.22
N GLN A 177 30.26 -16.19 2.32
CA GLN A 177 29.70 -15.01 1.66
C GLN A 177 28.47 -15.37 0.80
N ALA A 178 28.54 -16.48 0.07
CA ALA A 178 27.41 -17.00 -0.72
C ALA A 178 26.21 -17.36 0.17
N GLU A 179 26.44 -17.97 1.34
CA GLU A 179 25.36 -18.25 2.29
C GLU A 179 24.71 -16.96 2.82
N LYS A 180 25.53 -15.95 3.16
CA LYS A 180 25.03 -14.64 3.58
C LYS A 180 24.23 -13.95 2.48
N GLU A 181 24.68 -14.05 1.23
CA GLU A 181 23.97 -13.53 0.06
C GLU A 181 22.64 -14.25 -0.17
N ARG A 182 22.61 -15.58 -0.03
CA ARG A 182 21.36 -16.37 -0.12
C ARG A 182 20.34 -15.96 0.93
N MET A 183 20.77 -15.78 2.17
CA MET A 183 19.89 -15.35 3.26
C MET A 183 19.30 -13.96 2.99
N ARG A 184 20.14 -13.00 2.57
CA ARG A 184 19.69 -11.66 2.17
C ARG A 184 18.71 -11.71 1.00
N ALA A 185 19.02 -12.47 -0.05
CA ALA A 185 18.15 -12.62 -1.20
C ALA A 185 16.78 -13.22 -0.81
N ASN A 186 16.75 -14.16 0.14
CA ASN A 186 15.50 -14.73 0.64
C ASN A 186 14.67 -13.71 1.45
N GLU A 187 15.30 -12.91 2.30
CA GLU A 187 14.60 -11.85 3.04
C GLU A 187 14.10 -10.73 2.13
N ASP A 188 14.89 -10.35 1.12
CA ASP A 188 14.47 -9.40 0.08
C ASP A 188 13.28 -9.97 -0.71
N TYR A 189 13.31 -11.26 -1.06
CA TYR A 189 12.20 -11.96 -1.71
C TYR A 189 10.93 -11.95 -0.85
N ILE A 190 11.02 -12.29 0.43
CA ILE A 190 9.88 -12.26 1.36
C ILE A 190 9.31 -10.85 1.50
N THR A 191 10.19 -9.84 1.59
CA THR A 191 9.78 -8.43 1.67
C THR A 191 9.04 -8.00 0.41
N ASN A 192 9.55 -8.38 -0.76
CA ASN A 192 8.92 -8.08 -2.04
C ASN A 192 7.55 -8.76 -2.18
N LEU A 193 7.45 -10.05 -1.80
CA LEU A 193 6.17 -10.78 -1.81
C LEU A 193 5.15 -10.14 -0.86
N LYS A 194 5.59 -9.71 0.32
CA LYS A 194 4.74 -9.01 1.29
C LYS A 194 4.24 -7.69 0.71
N ALA A 195 5.11 -6.89 0.10
CA ALA A 195 4.73 -5.65 -0.55
C ALA A 195 3.73 -5.89 -1.70
N GLU A 196 3.91 -6.93 -2.51
CA GLU A 196 2.98 -7.29 -3.58
C GLU A 196 1.58 -7.63 -3.03
N LEU A 197 1.51 -8.45 -1.98
CA LEU A 197 0.25 -8.80 -1.32
C LEU A 197 -0.44 -7.58 -0.69
N GLU A 198 0.32 -6.69 -0.06
CA GLU A 198 -0.20 -5.45 0.52
C GLU A 198 -0.77 -4.51 -0.56
N ILE A 199 -0.10 -4.38 -1.71
CA ILE A 199 -0.60 -3.63 -2.86
C ILE A 199 -1.91 -4.24 -3.38
N GLN A 200 -1.98 -5.57 -3.51
CA GLN A 200 -3.22 -6.25 -3.94
C GLN A 200 -4.37 -6.01 -2.95
N GLN A 201 -4.10 -6.04 -1.64
CA GLN A 201 -5.10 -5.76 -0.61
C GLN A 201 -5.60 -4.29 -0.68
N LEU A 202 -4.68 -3.34 -0.83
CA LEU A 202 -5.04 -1.92 -1.02
C LEU A 202 -5.87 -1.73 -2.29
N HIS A 203 -5.52 -2.39 -3.39
CA HIS A 203 -6.27 -2.33 -4.64
C HIS A 203 -7.70 -2.85 -4.46
N SER A 204 -7.87 -4.00 -3.80
CA SER A 204 -9.19 -4.56 -3.52
C SER A 204 -10.05 -3.64 -2.62
N LYS A 205 -9.46 -3.03 -1.60
CA LYS A 205 -10.17 -2.03 -0.77
C LYS A 205 -10.57 -0.80 -1.59
N LEU A 206 -9.69 -0.32 -2.46
CA LEU A 206 -9.95 0.83 -3.33
C LEU A 206 -11.06 0.51 -4.34
N ASP A 207 -11.08 -0.69 -4.93
CA ASP A 207 -12.15 -1.12 -5.84
C ASP A 207 -13.52 -1.14 -5.15
N LEU A 208 -13.58 -1.67 -3.92
CA LEU A 208 -14.81 -1.67 -3.11
C LEU A 208 -15.28 -0.25 -2.78
N PHE A 209 -14.34 0.62 -2.42
CA PHE A 209 -14.62 2.03 -2.16
C PHE A 209 -15.15 2.73 -3.42
N MET A 210 -14.47 2.57 -4.56
CA MET A 210 -14.86 3.15 -5.85
C MET A 210 -16.24 2.67 -6.29
N LYS A 211 -16.55 1.37 -6.13
CA LYS A 211 -17.87 0.82 -6.46
C LYS A 211 -18.97 1.47 -5.63
N ARG A 212 -18.78 1.60 -4.32
CA ARG A 212 -19.75 2.28 -3.44
C ARG A 212 -19.95 3.73 -3.86
N HIS A 213 -18.87 4.45 -4.17
CA HIS A 213 -18.96 5.84 -4.58
C HIS A 213 -19.65 6.01 -5.95
N TRP A 214 -19.46 5.05 -6.86
CA TRP A 214 -20.15 5.03 -8.16
C TRP A 214 -21.67 4.87 -8.00
N GLU A 215 -22.11 4.00 -7.08
CA GLU A 215 -23.52 3.81 -6.74
C GLU A 215 -24.13 5.12 -6.21
N THR A 216 -23.45 5.79 -5.27
CA THR A 216 -23.88 7.09 -4.75
C THR A 216 -23.98 8.16 -5.85
N MET A 217 -23.00 8.21 -6.76
CA MET A 217 -23.00 9.18 -7.85
C MET A 217 -24.14 8.95 -8.84
N LEU A 218 -24.48 7.69 -9.13
CA LEU A 218 -25.64 7.34 -9.95
C LEU A 218 -26.96 7.76 -9.30
N ASP A 219 -27.12 7.53 -7.99
CA ASP A 219 -28.30 7.96 -7.24
C ASP A 219 -28.48 9.48 -7.28
N LEU A 220 -27.39 10.24 -7.07
CA LEU A 220 -27.41 11.69 -7.18
C LEU A 220 -27.77 12.16 -8.58
N GLN A 221 -27.19 11.57 -9.63
CA GLN A 221 -27.55 11.91 -11.01
C GLN A 221 -29.03 11.66 -11.28
N GLN A 222 -29.61 10.57 -10.76
CA GLN A 222 -31.00 10.26 -11.01
C GLN A 222 -31.94 11.25 -10.31
N ILE A 223 -31.59 11.71 -9.10
CA ILE A 223 -32.33 12.77 -8.41
C ILE A 223 -32.25 14.09 -9.19
N GLN A 224 -31.09 14.42 -9.79
CA GLN A 224 -30.94 15.62 -10.64
C GLN A 224 -31.83 15.56 -11.88
N ILE A 225 -31.93 14.41 -12.54
CA ILE A 225 -32.82 14.21 -13.69
C ILE A 225 -34.29 14.39 -13.29
N GLU A 226 -34.70 13.82 -12.16
CA GLU A 226 -36.07 13.94 -11.62
C GLU A 226 -36.42 15.40 -11.28
N LEU A 227 -35.48 16.13 -10.66
CA LEU A 227 -35.65 17.56 -10.38
C LEU A 227 -35.74 18.38 -11.67
N ALA A 228 -34.92 18.07 -12.68
CA ALA A 228 -34.97 18.73 -13.98
C ALA A 228 -36.31 18.48 -14.70
N GLU A 229 -36.85 17.27 -14.63
CA GLU A 229 -38.16 16.93 -15.19
C GLU A 229 -39.29 17.71 -14.51
N ASP A 230 -39.26 17.82 -13.17
CA ASP A 230 -40.23 18.61 -12.41
C ASP A 230 -40.16 20.10 -12.80
N LEU A 231 -38.96 20.66 -12.97
CA LEU A 231 -38.77 22.04 -13.45
C LEU A 231 -39.36 22.24 -14.86
N LEU A 232 -39.17 21.27 -15.76
CA LEU A 232 -39.75 21.29 -17.11
C LEU A 232 -41.28 21.25 -17.08
N LYS A 233 -41.88 20.40 -16.23
CA LYS A 233 -43.35 20.34 -16.03
C LYS A 233 -43.92 21.65 -15.51
N HIS A 234 -43.19 22.38 -14.65
CA HIS A 234 -43.63 23.66 -14.12
C HIS A 234 -43.48 24.83 -15.10
N LYS A 235 -42.54 24.77 -16.06
CA LYS A 235 -42.34 25.82 -17.07
C LYS A 235 -43.41 25.81 -18.17
N HIS A 236 -44.10 24.68 -18.37
CA HIS A 236 -45.23 24.54 -19.28
C HIS A 236 -46.55 24.32 -18.49
N PRO A 237 -47.13 25.36 -17.85
CA PRO A 237 -48.52 25.25 -17.45
C PRO A 237 -49.35 25.06 -18.72
N LYS A 238 -50.09 23.94 -18.79
CA LYS A 238 -51.05 23.67 -19.87
C LYS A 238 -51.85 24.95 -20.13
N LYS A 239 -51.70 25.51 -21.33
CA LYS A 239 -52.65 26.46 -21.90
C LYS A 239 -53.94 25.66 -22.13
N GLU A 240 -54.78 25.60 -21.10
CA GLU A 240 -56.22 25.33 -21.25
C GLU A 240 -56.92 26.64 -21.64
#